data_AF-A0A7C1PPM1-F1
#
_entry.id   AF-A0A7C1PPM1-F1
#
_cell.length_a   1.000
_cell.length_b   1.000
_cell.length_c   1.000
_cell.angle_alpha   90.00
_cell.angle_beta   90.00
_cell.angle_gamma   90.00
#
_symmetry.space_group_name_H-M   'P 1'
#
loop_
_entity.id
_entity.type
_entity.pdbx_description
1 polymer ?
#
loop_
_entity_poly.entity_id
_entity_poly.type
_entity_poly.pdbx_seq_one_letter_code
_entity_poly.pdbx_strand_id
1 'polypeptide(L)'
;MESTHLTKLMTGLIAVLVLDFKGDFGDIPNLLGRDRWLYLDPANGFRLPWNPPYKCRDYNGWINNLIKVICANCDLKFSEGVLAAVFRIAFNLLNNPITTPVNFPSPLLIEQLLDYLPRWMITTKGIYLESALHKIRFIRRVGENLFEAERGFDIFEHLIKAQKCAVINCPGLNPILRNLIVNIISLQFNFTSISLNETSSQTKFVLVVDEGDELASKEVSAKYPEGYSEYARGF
;
A
#
# COMPACT_ATOMS: atom_id res chain seq x y z
N MET A 1 0.45 -17.50 -25.44
CA MET A 1 1.14 -18.76 -25.07
C MET A 1 2.36 -18.49 -24.17
N GLU A 2 2.23 -17.60 -23.16
CA GLU A 2 3.35 -17.25 -22.24
C GLU A 2 3.04 -17.57 -20.76
N SER A 3 1.85 -18.08 -20.46
CA SER A 3 1.39 -18.28 -19.08
C SER A 3 2.04 -19.48 -18.37
N THR A 4 2.65 -20.41 -19.11
CA THR A 4 3.16 -21.68 -18.57
C THR A 4 4.63 -21.60 -18.10
N HIS A 5 5.38 -20.56 -18.47
CA HIS A 5 6.79 -20.43 -18.10
C HIS A 5 7.03 -19.73 -16.77
N LEU A 6 6.14 -18.81 -16.35
CA LEU A 6 6.24 -18.11 -15.05
C LEU A 6 5.94 -19.03 -13.86
N THR A 7 5.07 -20.02 -14.03
CA THR A 7 4.68 -20.96 -12.96
C THR A 7 5.75 -22.01 -12.66
N LYS A 8 6.65 -22.30 -13.61
CA LYS A 8 7.71 -23.30 -13.45
C LYS A 8 9.01 -22.76 -12.82
N LEU A 9 9.15 -21.44 -12.69
CA LEU A 9 10.38 -20.79 -12.19
C LEU A 9 10.33 -20.39 -10.70
N MET A 10 9.22 -20.63 -10.02
CA MET A 10 8.97 -20.17 -8.64
C MET A 10 9.15 -21.24 -7.55
N THR A 11 9.84 -22.33 -7.83
CA THR A 11 10.15 -23.35 -6.81
C THR A 11 11.39 -22.94 -6.02
N GLY A 12 11.20 -22.33 -4.84
CA GLY A 12 12.22 -22.37 -3.79
C GLY A 12 12.22 -21.23 -2.78
N LEU A 13 11.95 -19.99 -3.19
CA LEU A 13 12.11 -18.82 -2.30
C LEU A 13 10.75 -18.19 -1.95
N ILE A 14 10.50 -18.05 -0.66
CA ILE A 14 9.42 -17.22 -0.11
C ILE A 14 9.98 -15.81 0.04
N ALA A 15 9.37 -14.83 -0.63
CA ALA A 15 9.75 -13.43 -0.47
C ALA A 15 9.29 -12.93 0.91
N VAL A 16 10.19 -12.33 1.68
CA VAL A 16 9.88 -11.77 3.01
C VAL A 16 9.97 -10.26 2.96
N LEU A 17 8.95 -9.58 3.45
CA LEU A 17 8.96 -8.14 3.67
C LEU A 17 8.77 -7.87 5.16
N VAL A 18 9.74 -7.19 5.77
CA VAL A 18 9.68 -6.74 7.16
C VAL A 18 9.37 -5.25 7.18
N LEU A 19 8.34 -4.85 7.92
CA LEU A 19 8.10 -3.45 8.30
C LEU A 19 8.69 -3.27 9.70
N ASP A 20 9.84 -2.60 9.76
CA ASP A 20 10.63 -2.42 10.99
C ASP A 20 10.27 -1.09 11.66
N PHE A 21 9.32 -1.12 12.60
CA PHE A 21 8.86 0.07 13.31
C PHE A 21 9.70 0.41 14.54
N LYS A 22 10.59 -0.47 14.97
CA LYS A 22 11.49 -0.22 16.11
C LYS A 22 12.90 0.19 15.67
N GLY A 23 13.32 -0.23 14.48
CA GLY A 23 14.66 -0.01 13.93
C GLY A 23 15.64 -1.14 14.25
N ASP A 24 15.15 -2.29 14.71
CA ASP A 24 15.96 -3.40 15.22
C ASP A 24 16.44 -4.35 14.10
N PHE A 25 15.96 -4.17 12.86
CA PHE A 25 16.25 -5.05 11.73
C PHE A 25 17.24 -4.45 10.72
N GLY A 26 17.94 -3.36 11.07
CA GLY A 26 18.88 -2.66 10.20
C GLY A 26 20.12 -3.47 9.77
N ASP A 27 20.48 -4.51 10.53
CA ASP A 27 21.64 -5.35 10.28
C ASP A 27 21.34 -6.61 9.43
N ILE A 28 20.05 -6.98 9.26
CA ILE A 28 19.61 -8.13 8.45
C ILE A 28 20.32 -8.23 7.09
N PRO A 29 20.43 -7.15 6.28
CA PRO A 29 21.08 -7.25 4.98
C PRO A 29 22.56 -7.67 5.08
N ASN A 30 23.24 -7.30 6.17
CA ASN A 30 24.64 -7.68 6.38
C ASN A 30 24.75 -9.13 6.89
N LEU A 31 23.82 -9.57 7.73
CA LEU A 31 23.82 -10.91 8.31
C LEU A 31 23.37 -11.99 7.32
N LEU A 32 22.34 -11.71 6.51
CA LEU A 32 21.69 -12.68 5.62
C LEU A 32 22.03 -12.49 4.15
N GLY A 33 22.87 -11.49 3.82
CA GLY A 33 23.38 -11.23 2.47
C GLY A 33 22.65 -10.12 1.73
N ARG A 34 23.41 -9.09 1.32
CA ARG A 34 22.90 -7.92 0.56
C ARG A 34 22.46 -8.25 -0.86
N ASP A 35 22.89 -9.39 -1.39
CA ASP A 35 22.44 -9.92 -2.66
C ASP A 35 20.96 -10.33 -2.60
N ARG A 36 20.49 -10.79 -1.43
CA ARG A 36 19.12 -11.28 -1.21
C ARG A 36 18.22 -10.31 -0.45
N TRP A 37 18.79 -9.50 0.42
CA TRP A 37 18.04 -8.58 1.28
C TRP A 37 18.25 -7.12 0.89
N LEU A 38 17.13 -6.45 0.60
CA LEU A 38 17.08 -5.02 0.38
C LEU A 38 16.83 -4.30 1.71
N TYR A 39 17.47 -3.16 1.88
CA TYR A 39 17.14 -2.21 2.95
C TYR A 39 16.53 -0.97 2.32
N LEU A 40 15.32 -0.65 2.73
CA LEU A 40 14.51 0.43 2.16
C LEU A 40 14.18 1.42 3.28
N ASP A 41 14.50 2.69 3.07
CA ASP A 41 14.28 3.72 4.07
C ASP A 41 13.65 4.96 3.41
N PRO A 42 12.49 5.45 3.91
CA PRO A 42 11.86 6.67 3.40
C PRO A 42 12.82 7.86 3.32
N ALA A 43 13.73 8.00 4.28
CA ALA A 43 14.76 9.04 4.32
C ALA A 43 15.81 8.86 3.22
N ASN A 44 16.08 7.63 2.81
CA ASN A 44 17.07 7.29 1.77
C ASN A 44 16.42 7.03 0.39
N GLY A 45 15.25 7.61 0.14
CA GLY A 45 14.63 7.59 -1.19
C GLY A 45 13.64 6.45 -1.44
N PHE A 46 13.28 5.64 -0.43
CA PHE A 46 12.15 4.71 -0.56
C PHE A 46 10.84 5.47 -0.77
N ARG A 47 10.04 5.00 -1.72
CA ARG A 47 8.74 5.57 -2.07
C ARG A 47 7.74 4.43 -2.25
N LEU A 48 6.56 4.58 -1.65
CA LEU A 48 5.45 3.65 -1.77
C LEU A 48 4.35 4.29 -2.61
N PRO A 49 4.20 3.93 -3.90
CA PRO A 49 3.19 4.53 -4.74
C PRO A 49 1.79 4.00 -4.37
N TRP A 50 0.75 4.76 -4.71
CA TRP A 50 -0.66 4.35 -4.60
C TRP A 50 -1.12 3.42 -5.75
N ASN A 51 -0.15 2.82 -6.43
CA ASN A 51 -0.36 2.00 -7.60
C ASN A 51 -1.02 0.67 -7.20
N PRO A 52 -1.88 0.12 -8.08
CA PRO A 52 -2.41 -1.21 -7.91
C PRO A 52 -1.28 -2.25 -8.07
N PRO A 53 -1.51 -3.47 -7.60
CA PRO A 53 -0.55 -4.54 -7.80
C PRO A 53 -0.39 -4.90 -9.29
N TYR A 54 0.72 -5.58 -9.57
CA TYR A 54 1.03 -6.11 -10.91
C TYR A 54 -0.15 -6.89 -11.51
N LYS A 55 -0.45 -6.62 -12.79
CA LYS A 55 -1.58 -7.19 -13.56
C LYS A 55 -2.99 -6.84 -13.08
N CYS A 56 -3.16 -5.85 -12.19
CA CYS A 56 -4.49 -5.35 -11.88
C CYS A 56 -5.21 -4.87 -13.16
N ARG A 57 -6.41 -5.43 -13.39
CA ARG A 57 -7.31 -5.04 -14.49
C ARG A 57 -8.52 -4.25 -14.02
N ASP A 58 -8.86 -4.37 -12.73
CA ASP A 58 -9.97 -3.65 -12.10
C ASP A 58 -9.45 -2.42 -11.34
N TYR A 59 -9.10 -1.37 -12.09
CA TYR A 59 -8.62 -0.12 -11.52
C TYR A 59 -9.67 0.58 -10.65
N ASN A 60 -10.96 0.46 -10.98
CA ASN A 60 -12.03 1.05 -10.19
C ASN A 60 -12.18 0.35 -8.83
N GLY A 61 -12.13 -0.98 -8.81
CA GLY A 61 -12.10 -1.77 -7.58
C GLY A 61 -10.88 -1.43 -6.72
N TRP A 62 -9.70 -1.27 -7.34
CA TRP A 62 -8.50 -0.83 -6.63
C TRP A 62 -8.69 0.54 -5.99
N ILE A 63 -9.12 1.55 -6.77
CA ILE A 63 -9.37 2.91 -6.29
C ILE A 63 -10.33 2.88 -5.10
N ASN A 64 -11.44 2.15 -5.20
CA ASN A 64 -12.42 2.07 -4.11
C ASN A 64 -11.80 1.50 -2.82
N ASN A 65 -11.02 0.43 -2.91
CA ASN A 65 -10.40 -0.17 -1.73
C ASN A 65 -9.29 0.70 -1.15
N LEU A 66 -8.47 1.32 -1.99
CA LEU A 66 -7.44 2.27 -1.56
C LEU A 66 -8.07 3.46 -0.83
N ILE A 67 -9.13 4.05 -1.37
CA ILE A 67 -9.81 5.19 -0.74
C ILE A 67 -10.45 4.78 0.58
N LYS A 68 -11.02 3.56 0.70
CA LYS A 68 -11.50 3.03 1.99
C LYS A 68 -10.40 2.93 3.03
N VAL A 69 -9.23 2.40 2.65
CA VAL A 69 -8.06 2.35 3.52
C VAL A 69 -7.65 3.75 3.99
N ILE A 70 -7.57 4.72 3.07
CA ILE A 70 -7.24 6.11 3.41
C ILE A 70 -8.30 6.69 4.35
N CYS A 71 -9.59 6.49 4.06
CA CYS A 71 -10.67 7.07 4.83
C CYS A 71 -10.76 6.49 6.25
N ALA A 72 -10.57 5.18 6.40
CA ALA A 72 -10.55 4.50 7.69
C ALA A 72 -9.41 5.02 8.57
N ASN A 73 -8.22 5.19 8.00
CA ASN A 73 -7.03 5.62 8.76
C ASN A 73 -6.95 7.13 8.99
N CYS A 74 -7.70 7.93 8.22
CA CYS A 74 -7.72 9.39 8.35
C CYS A 74 -8.98 9.93 9.03
N ASP A 75 -9.89 9.06 9.48
CA ASP A 75 -11.21 9.39 10.04
C ASP A 75 -12.07 10.25 9.08
N LEU A 76 -12.12 9.85 7.81
CA LEU A 76 -12.92 10.50 6.77
C LEU A 76 -14.25 9.77 6.58
N LYS A 77 -15.19 9.95 7.50
CA LYS A 77 -16.47 9.22 7.48
C LYS A 77 -17.38 9.56 6.30
N PHE A 78 -17.31 10.78 5.78
CA PHE A 78 -18.27 11.27 4.77
C PHE A 78 -17.62 11.79 3.47
N SER A 79 -16.30 11.78 3.40
CA SER A 79 -15.54 12.35 2.27
C SER A 79 -15.01 11.28 1.31
N GLU A 80 -15.33 10.01 1.54
CA GLU A 80 -14.93 8.87 0.69
C GLU A 80 -15.35 9.10 -0.77
N GLY A 81 -16.60 9.50 -1.00
CA GLY A 81 -17.11 9.78 -2.35
C GLY A 81 -16.38 10.92 -3.05
N VAL A 82 -16.01 11.96 -2.30
CA VAL A 82 -15.26 13.12 -2.83
C VAL A 82 -13.87 12.70 -3.25
N LEU A 83 -13.14 12.00 -2.37
CA LEU A 83 -11.81 11.49 -2.68
C LEU A 83 -11.83 10.52 -3.86
N ALA A 84 -12.79 9.58 -3.89
CA ALA A 84 -12.91 8.64 -5.00
C ALA A 84 -13.26 9.33 -6.33
N ALA A 85 -14.11 10.36 -6.32
CA ALA A 85 -14.41 11.15 -7.51
C ALA A 85 -13.18 11.88 -8.04
N VAL A 86 -12.47 12.59 -7.16
CA VAL A 86 -11.24 13.32 -7.50
C VAL A 86 -10.16 12.37 -8.00
N PHE A 87 -9.99 11.22 -7.36
CA PHE A 87 -9.01 10.22 -7.75
C PHE A 87 -9.30 9.67 -9.16
N ARG A 88 -10.56 9.38 -9.48
CA ARG A 88 -10.95 8.93 -10.83
C ARG A 88 -10.73 10.01 -11.89
N ILE A 89 -11.04 11.27 -11.57
CA ILE A 89 -10.76 12.40 -12.45
C ILE A 89 -9.25 12.49 -12.71
N ALA A 90 -8.44 12.43 -11.65
CA ALA A 90 -6.98 12.47 -11.74
C ALA A 90 -6.43 11.30 -12.57
N PHE A 91 -6.91 10.08 -12.31
CA PHE A 91 -6.54 8.88 -13.06
C PHE A 91 -6.87 9.03 -14.56
N ASN A 92 -8.06 9.52 -14.89
CA ASN A 92 -8.46 9.75 -16.28
C ASN A 92 -7.62 10.84 -16.95
N LEU A 93 -7.27 11.92 -16.23
CA LEU A 93 -6.39 12.97 -16.75
C LEU A 93 -4.99 12.45 -17.09
N LEU A 94 -4.47 11.54 -16.27
CA LEU A 94 -3.16 10.94 -16.47
C LEU A 94 -3.12 9.84 -17.54
N ASN A 95 -4.28 9.24 -17.87
CA ASN A 95 -4.37 8.04 -18.71
C ASN A 95 -5.42 8.18 -19.82
N ASN A 96 -5.53 9.34 -20.47
CA ASN A 96 -6.39 9.50 -21.63
C ASN A 96 -5.59 9.94 -22.88
N PRO A 97 -5.31 9.03 -23.84
CA PRO A 97 -5.70 7.62 -23.86
C PRO A 97 -4.94 6.76 -22.83
N ILE A 98 -5.49 5.60 -22.45
CA ILE A 98 -4.87 4.70 -21.46
C ILE A 98 -3.58 4.14 -22.03
N THR A 99 -2.47 4.32 -21.30
CA THR A 99 -1.14 3.80 -21.67
C THR A 99 -0.74 2.63 -20.77
N THR A 100 0.29 1.88 -21.17
CA THR A 100 0.89 0.82 -20.35
C THR A 100 2.37 1.14 -20.12
N PRO A 101 2.82 1.27 -18.86
CA PRO A 101 2.04 1.15 -17.63
C PRO A 101 1.12 2.36 -17.39
N VAL A 102 0.03 2.15 -16.66
CA VAL A 102 -0.88 3.21 -16.22
C VAL A 102 -0.24 4.06 -15.12
N ASN A 103 -0.53 5.35 -15.09
CA ASN A 103 -0.05 6.28 -14.08
C ASN A 103 -1.14 6.51 -13.03
N PHE A 104 -0.83 6.29 -11.76
CA PHE A 104 -1.77 6.57 -10.66
C PHE A 104 -1.48 7.95 -10.05
N PRO A 105 -2.52 8.67 -9.63
CA PRO A 105 -2.37 10.03 -9.13
C PRO A 105 -1.64 10.06 -7.80
N SER A 106 -0.65 10.96 -7.69
CA SER A 106 0.02 11.26 -6.44
C SER A 106 -0.89 12.05 -5.50
N PRO A 107 -0.65 12.02 -4.18
CA PRO A 107 -1.39 12.86 -3.23
C PRO A 107 -1.33 14.36 -3.57
N LEU A 108 -0.22 14.83 -4.16
CA LEU A 108 -0.07 16.21 -4.65
C LEU A 108 -1.12 16.54 -5.72
N LEU A 109 -1.27 15.68 -6.73
CA LEU A 109 -2.26 15.89 -7.77
C LEU A 109 -3.69 15.86 -7.19
N ILE A 110 -3.95 14.97 -6.23
CA ILE A 110 -5.24 14.92 -5.54
C ILE A 110 -5.52 16.22 -4.79
N GLU A 111 -4.54 16.76 -4.06
CA GLU A 111 -4.67 18.06 -3.38
C GLU A 111 -4.99 19.18 -4.36
N GLN A 112 -4.19 19.30 -5.44
CA GLN A 112 -4.39 20.34 -6.45
C GLN A 112 -5.80 20.25 -7.05
N LEU A 113 -6.27 19.05 -7.38
CA LEU A 113 -7.61 18.88 -7.93
C LEU A 113 -8.72 19.20 -6.91
N LEU A 114 -8.51 18.94 -5.62
CA LEU A 114 -9.46 19.37 -4.58
C LEU A 114 -9.54 20.90 -4.48
N ASP A 115 -8.45 21.62 -4.72
CA ASP A 115 -8.44 23.09 -4.72
C ASP A 115 -9.04 23.70 -6.00
N TYR A 116 -8.84 23.08 -7.17
CA TYR A 116 -9.19 23.67 -8.46
C TYR A 116 -10.49 23.16 -9.11
N LEU A 117 -10.94 21.96 -8.77
CA LEU A 117 -12.15 21.41 -9.40
C LEU A 117 -13.40 22.19 -8.93
N PRO A 118 -14.31 22.53 -9.84
CA PRO A 118 -15.60 23.08 -9.46
C PRO A 118 -16.32 22.14 -8.50
N ARG A 119 -16.77 22.67 -7.35
CA ARG A 119 -17.37 21.87 -6.26
C ARG A 119 -18.43 20.88 -6.75
N TRP A 120 -19.32 21.32 -7.65
CA TRP A 120 -20.43 20.53 -8.19
C TRP A 120 -19.98 19.26 -8.94
N MET A 121 -18.72 19.18 -9.40
CA MET A 121 -18.16 17.98 -10.03
C MET A 121 -17.82 16.87 -9.04
N ILE A 122 -17.62 17.21 -7.76
CA ILE A 122 -17.04 16.29 -6.76
C ILE A 122 -17.88 16.17 -5.49
N THR A 123 -18.69 17.17 -5.14
CA THR A 123 -19.60 17.12 -3.98
C THR A 123 -20.71 18.17 -4.04
N THR A 124 -21.83 17.87 -3.39
CA THR A 124 -22.88 18.86 -3.11
C THR A 124 -22.70 19.56 -1.75
N LYS A 125 -21.89 19.00 -0.85
CA LYS A 125 -21.65 19.53 0.50
C LYS A 125 -20.20 20.01 0.66
N GLY A 126 -20.03 21.31 0.92
CA GLY A 126 -18.70 21.95 1.08
C GLY A 126 -17.85 21.34 2.19
N ILE A 127 -18.46 20.99 3.33
CA ILE A 127 -17.76 20.38 4.46
C ILE A 127 -17.02 19.07 4.11
N TYR A 128 -17.52 18.30 3.14
CA TYR A 128 -16.85 17.07 2.67
C TYR A 128 -15.61 17.38 1.85
N LEU A 129 -15.64 18.48 1.07
CA LEU A 129 -14.48 18.97 0.33
C LEU A 129 -13.39 19.46 1.29
N GLU A 130 -13.75 20.32 2.25
CA GLU A 130 -12.82 20.85 3.24
C GLU A 130 -12.16 19.73 4.07
N SER A 131 -12.97 18.75 4.49
CA SER A 131 -12.48 17.58 5.21
C SER A 131 -11.52 16.73 4.37
N ALA A 132 -11.85 16.44 3.11
CA ALA A 132 -10.96 15.73 2.19
C ALA A 132 -9.63 16.48 1.98
N LEU A 133 -9.72 17.78 1.69
CA LEU A 133 -8.56 18.64 1.45
C LEU A 133 -7.63 18.71 2.66
N HIS A 134 -8.20 18.92 3.86
CA HIS A 134 -7.41 18.98 5.08
C HIS A 134 -6.66 17.66 5.34
N LYS A 135 -7.30 16.50 5.11
CA LYS A 135 -6.66 15.20 5.33
C LYS A 135 -5.62 14.84 4.28
N ILE A 136 -5.84 15.15 3.00
CA ILE A 136 -4.82 14.95 1.97
C ILE A 136 -3.59 15.84 2.25
N ARG A 137 -3.80 17.11 2.61
CA ARG A 137 -2.72 18.01 3.05
C ARG A 137 -1.97 17.47 4.25
N PHE A 138 -2.70 16.92 5.22
CA PHE A 138 -2.09 16.28 6.39
C PHE A 138 -1.21 15.09 5.96
N ILE A 139 -1.74 14.14 5.18
CA ILE A 139 -1.00 12.96 4.69
C ILE A 139 0.27 13.39 3.96
N ARG A 140 0.19 14.40 3.08
CA ARG A 140 1.36 14.93 2.37
C ARG A 140 2.39 15.53 3.30
N ARG A 141 1.95 16.35 4.25
CA ARG A 141 2.85 17.01 5.20
C ARG A 141 3.59 15.98 6.06
N VAL A 142 2.89 14.99 6.59
CA VAL A 142 3.51 13.99 7.47
C VAL A 142 4.27 12.92 6.68
N GLY A 143 3.78 12.56 5.50
CA GLY A 143 4.38 11.56 4.63
C GLY A 143 5.59 12.06 3.84
N GLU A 144 5.83 13.37 3.83
CA GLU A 144 6.85 14.03 3.02
C GLU A 144 6.83 13.47 1.59
N ASN A 145 7.91 12.83 1.17
CA ASN A 145 8.04 12.28 -0.16
C ASN A 145 7.55 10.83 -0.27
N LEU A 146 7.22 10.13 0.82
CA LEU A 146 6.94 8.69 0.83
C LEU A 146 5.93 8.26 -0.25
N PHE A 147 4.85 9.02 -0.41
CA PHE A 147 3.79 8.74 -1.39
C PHE A 147 3.90 9.58 -2.68
N GLU A 148 4.93 10.42 -2.80
CA GLU A 148 5.16 11.29 -3.96
C GLU A 148 5.92 10.54 -5.07
N ALA A 149 5.36 9.41 -5.51
CA ALA A 149 5.93 8.62 -6.60
C ALA A 149 4.85 8.09 -7.54
N GLU A 150 4.99 8.41 -8.84
CA GLU A 150 4.20 7.79 -9.90
C GLU A 150 4.59 6.31 -10.10
N ARG A 151 5.87 6.00 -9.81
CA ARG A 151 6.43 4.65 -9.78
C ARG A 151 7.40 4.56 -8.62
N GLY A 152 7.27 3.53 -7.79
CA GLY A 152 8.11 3.30 -6.63
C GLY A 152 8.18 1.83 -6.31
N PHE A 153 8.33 1.50 -5.03
CA PHE A 153 8.42 0.12 -4.60
C PHE A 153 7.17 -0.68 -4.99
N ASP A 154 7.41 -1.76 -5.71
CA ASP A 154 6.43 -2.75 -6.15
C ASP A 154 6.87 -4.12 -5.63
N ILE A 155 6.03 -4.75 -4.82
CA ILE A 155 6.33 -6.02 -4.15
C ILE A 155 6.60 -7.13 -5.16
N PHE A 156 5.82 -7.17 -6.25
CA PHE A 156 5.94 -8.24 -7.22
C PHE A 156 7.26 -8.13 -8.01
N GLU A 157 7.55 -6.95 -8.55
CA GLU A 157 8.75 -6.73 -9.36
C GLU A 157 10.03 -6.76 -8.51
N HIS A 158 10.03 -6.11 -7.34
CA HIS A 158 11.26 -5.93 -6.55
C HIS A 158 11.54 -7.07 -5.57
N LEU A 159 10.52 -7.84 -5.16
CA LEU A 159 10.70 -8.97 -4.23
C LEU A 159 10.41 -10.31 -4.89
N ILE A 160 9.19 -10.52 -5.37
CA ILE A 160 8.74 -11.86 -5.82
C ILE A 160 9.49 -12.31 -7.08
N LYS A 161 9.48 -11.49 -8.13
CA LYS A 161 10.14 -11.77 -9.41
C LYS A 161 11.66 -11.72 -9.30
N ALA A 162 12.18 -10.77 -8.50
CA ALA A 162 13.61 -10.64 -8.24
C ALA A 162 14.17 -11.70 -7.27
N GLN A 163 13.30 -12.50 -6.64
CA GLN A 163 13.66 -13.45 -5.59
C GLN A 163 14.45 -12.80 -4.45
N LYS A 164 13.92 -11.69 -3.93
CA LYS A 164 14.52 -10.91 -2.85
C LYS A 164 13.58 -10.79 -1.66
N CYS A 165 14.17 -10.50 -0.52
CA CYS A 165 13.51 -10.07 0.69
C CYS A 165 13.84 -8.59 0.94
N ALA A 166 13.07 -7.91 1.77
CA ALA A 166 13.34 -6.53 2.13
C ALA A 166 12.97 -6.22 3.58
N VAL A 167 13.69 -5.27 4.14
CA VAL A 167 13.34 -4.56 5.37
C VAL A 167 13.01 -3.12 4.99
N ILE A 168 11.84 -2.63 5.39
CA ILE A 168 11.48 -1.22 5.30
C ILE A 168 11.65 -0.61 6.70
N ASN A 169 12.59 0.33 6.80
CA ASN A 169 12.86 1.10 8.00
C ASN A 169 11.73 2.13 8.24
N CYS A 170 10.99 1.97 9.33
CA CYS A 170 9.80 2.77 9.66
C CYS A 170 9.75 3.42 11.06
N PRO A 171 10.80 3.48 11.90
CA PRO A 171 10.64 3.90 13.30
C PRO A 171 10.20 5.36 13.46
N GLY A 172 10.66 6.25 12.58
CA GLY A 172 10.29 7.67 12.60
C GLY A 172 8.92 8.00 12.00
N LEU A 173 8.16 7.02 11.51
CA LEU A 173 6.91 7.30 10.82
C LEU A 173 5.79 7.69 11.77
N ASN A 174 5.04 8.73 11.37
CA ASN A 174 3.81 9.14 12.06
C ASN A 174 2.84 7.94 12.19
N PRO A 175 2.11 7.77 13.31
CA PRO A 175 1.21 6.63 13.52
C PRO A 175 0.16 6.41 12.41
N ILE A 176 -0.34 7.49 11.80
CA ILE A 176 -1.28 7.38 10.67
C ILE A 176 -0.57 6.79 9.46
N LEU A 177 0.69 7.15 9.21
CA LEU A 177 1.48 6.60 8.11
C LEU A 177 1.84 5.13 8.33
N ARG A 178 2.17 4.74 9.57
CA ARG A 178 2.43 3.34 9.93
C ARG A 178 1.25 2.47 9.51
N ASN A 179 0.05 2.86 9.94
CA ASN A 179 -1.19 2.18 9.57
C ASN A 179 -1.48 2.21 8.06
N LEU A 180 -1.24 3.34 7.39
CA LEU A 180 -1.46 3.46 5.95
C LEU A 180 -0.53 2.54 5.15
N ILE A 181 0.76 2.49 5.46
CA ILE A 181 1.72 1.62 4.77
C ILE A 181 1.31 0.15 4.93
N VAL A 182 1.03 -0.29 6.17
CA VAL A 182 0.65 -1.67 6.46
C VAL A 182 -0.59 -2.05 5.65
N ASN A 183 -1.61 -1.20 5.66
CA ASN A 183 -2.87 -1.46 4.95
C ASN A 183 -2.72 -1.39 3.43
N ILE A 184 -1.92 -0.46 2.88
CA ILE A 184 -1.67 -0.36 1.43
C ILE A 184 -0.89 -1.59 0.95
N ILE A 185 0.18 -1.99 1.64
CA ILE A 185 0.97 -3.19 1.31
C ILE A 185 0.11 -4.45 1.39
N SER A 186 -0.67 -4.59 2.47
CA SER A 186 -1.61 -5.70 2.64
C SER A 186 -2.67 -5.72 1.54
N LEU A 187 -3.18 -4.55 1.15
CA LEU A 187 -4.14 -4.41 0.07
C LEU A 187 -3.53 -4.80 -1.28
N GLN A 188 -2.32 -4.36 -1.61
CA GLN A 188 -1.63 -4.76 -2.85
C GLN A 188 -1.51 -6.29 -2.96
N PHE A 189 -1.20 -6.96 -1.85
CA PHE A 189 -1.12 -8.42 -1.82
C PHE A 189 -2.50 -9.07 -2.01
N ASN A 190 -3.46 -8.73 -1.14
CA ASN A 190 -4.76 -9.38 -1.12
C ASN A 190 -5.58 -9.09 -2.38
N PHE A 191 -5.46 -7.88 -2.94
CA PHE A 191 -6.20 -7.49 -4.14
C PHE A 191 -5.80 -8.33 -5.35
N THR A 192 -4.54 -8.74 -5.46
CA THR A 192 -4.09 -9.62 -6.56
C THR A 192 -4.81 -10.97 -6.50
N SER A 193 -4.82 -11.60 -5.33
CA SER A 193 -5.49 -12.89 -5.13
C SER A 193 -7.00 -12.79 -5.37
N ILE A 194 -7.63 -11.71 -4.89
CA ILE A 194 -9.07 -11.46 -5.09
C ILE A 194 -9.39 -11.18 -6.56
N SER A 195 -8.63 -10.29 -7.21
CA SER A 195 -8.92 -9.84 -8.59
C SER A 195 -8.59 -10.89 -9.65
N LEU A 196 -7.61 -11.76 -9.39
CA LEU A 196 -7.24 -12.85 -10.29
C LEU A 196 -8.02 -14.15 -10.01
N ASN A 197 -8.83 -14.20 -8.94
CA ASN A 197 -9.45 -15.43 -8.42
C ASN A 197 -8.43 -16.58 -8.25
N GLU A 198 -7.18 -16.23 -7.93
CA GLU A 198 -6.10 -17.18 -7.78
C GLU A 198 -6.05 -17.67 -6.33
N THR A 199 -6.40 -18.94 -6.12
CA THR A 199 -6.10 -19.65 -4.87
C THR A 199 -4.80 -20.43 -5.08
N SER A 200 -3.78 -20.12 -4.28
CA SER A 200 -2.52 -20.87 -4.28
C SER A 200 -2.39 -21.65 -2.99
N SER A 201 -2.04 -22.94 -3.10
CA SER A 201 -1.70 -23.79 -1.95
C SER A 201 -0.26 -23.57 -1.46
N GLN A 202 0.51 -22.70 -2.11
CA GLN A 202 1.91 -22.42 -1.78
C GLN A 202 2.08 -20.98 -1.31
N THR A 203 2.73 -20.81 -0.15
CA THR A 203 3.15 -19.50 0.35
C THR A 203 4.27 -18.97 -0.51
N LYS A 204 4.05 -17.80 -1.13
CA LYS A 204 5.05 -17.12 -1.98
C LYS A 204 5.61 -15.86 -1.32
N PHE A 205 4.93 -15.35 -0.31
CA PHE A 205 5.24 -14.08 0.33
C PHE A 205 4.85 -14.12 1.81
N VAL A 206 5.66 -13.48 2.65
CA VAL A 206 5.40 -13.27 4.07
C VAL A 206 5.60 -11.79 4.38
N LEU A 207 4.57 -11.17 4.94
CA LEU A 207 4.66 -9.83 5.54
C LEU A 207 4.89 -9.98 7.03
N VAL A 208 6.00 -9.46 7.52
CA VAL A 208 6.32 -9.35 8.94
C VAL A 208 6.10 -7.89 9.34
N VAL A 209 5.27 -7.69 10.35
CA VAL A 209 4.97 -6.36 10.91
C VAL A 209 5.51 -6.35 12.31
N ASP A 210 6.63 -5.65 12.50
CA ASP A 210 7.18 -5.40 13.84
C ASP A 210 6.18 -4.53 14.64
N GLU A 211 6.11 -4.69 15.97
CA GLU A 211 5.14 -3.95 16.82
C GLU A 211 3.69 -3.98 16.28
N GLY A 212 3.28 -5.11 15.69
CA GLY A 212 1.96 -5.25 15.04
C GLY A 212 0.77 -5.15 16.00
N ASP A 213 0.99 -5.34 17.30
CA ASP A 213 0.01 -5.16 18.36
C ASP A 213 -0.39 -3.69 18.54
N GLU A 214 0.50 -2.72 18.25
CA GLU A 214 0.16 -1.30 18.20
C GLU A 214 -0.84 -0.96 17.08
N LEU A 215 -0.90 -1.80 16.05
CA LEU A 215 -1.72 -1.60 14.84
C LEU A 215 -3.02 -2.43 14.88
N ALA A 216 -3.12 -3.41 15.79
CA ALA A 216 -4.30 -4.24 15.95
C ALA A 216 -5.47 -3.44 16.54
N SER A 217 -6.69 -3.73 16.08
CA SER A 217 -7.87 -3.13 16.70
C SER A 217 -8.04 -3.64 18.13
N LYS A 218 -8.63 -2.84 19.02
CA LYS A 218 -8.92 -3.26 20.41
C LYS A 218 -9.69 -4.57 20.48
N GLU A 219 -10.56 -4.82 19.51
CA GLU A 219 -11.33 -6.06 19.39
C GLU A 219 -10.45 -7.26 19.02
N VAL A 220 -9.50 -7.07 18.10
CA VAL A 220 -8.51 -8.10 17.73
C VAL A 220 -7.56 -8.37 18.89
N SER A 221 -7.05 -7.33 19.56
CA SER A 221 -6.19 -7.48 20.73
C SER A 221 -6.93 -8.13 21.91
N ALA A 222 -8.21 -7.84 22.10
CA ALA A 222 -9.03 -8.51 23.13
C ALA A 222 -9.30 -9.98 22.78
N LYS A 223 -9.47 -10.30 21.50
CA LYS A 223 -9.73 -11.67 21.03
C LYS A 223 -8.46 -12.53 20.97
N TYR A 224 -7.31 -11.90 20.69
CA TYR A 224 -6.01 -12.53 20.58
C TYR A 224 -4.98 -11.78 21.44
N PRO A 225 -5.09 -11.85 22.78
CA PRO A 225 -4.27 -11.06 23.71
C PRO A 225 -2.78 -11.42 23.68
N GLU A 226 -2.43 -12.61 23.19
CA GLU A 226 -1.03 -13.03 22.98
C GLU A 226 -0.54 -12.78 21.54
N GLY A 227 -1.34 -12.13 20.68
CA GLY A 227 -0.98 -11.83 19.28
C GLY A 227 -1.11 -13.01 18.30
N TYR A 228 -1.46 -14.21 18.75
CA TYR A 228 -1.61 -15.39 17.90
C TYR A 228 -3.05 -15.57 17.40
N SER A 229 -3.24 -15.76 16.09
CA SER A 229 -4.50 -16.32 15.58
C SER A 229 -4.58 -17.82 15.91
N GLU A 230 -5.76 -18.36 16.17
CA GLU A 230 -5.95 -19.80 16.45
C GLU A 230 -5.38 -20.72 15.36
N TYR A 231 -5.23 -20.23 14.13
CA TYR A 231 -4.61 -20.95 13.02
C TYR A 231 -3.10 -21.16 13.17
N ALA A 232 -2.41 -20.40 14.02
CA ALA A 232 -0.98 -20.55 14.28
C ALA A 232 -0.64 -21.66 15.28
N ARG A 233 -1.63 -22.19 16.02
CA ARG A 233 -1.44 -23.29 16.99
C ARG A 233 -1.56 -24.69 16.36
N GLY A 234 -1.75 -24.78 15.04
CA GLY A 234 -2.02 -26.01 14.30
C GLY A 234 -0.86 -26.57 13.47
N PHE A 235 0.36 -26.06 13.63
CA PHE A 235 1.57 -26.60 13.00
C PHE A 235 2.54 -27.14 14.05
#